data_AF-A0A7S2VXY1-F1
#
_entry.id   AF-A0A7S2VXY1-F1
#
_cell.length_a   1.000
_cell.length_b   1.000
_cell.length_c   1.000
_cell.angle_alpha   90.00
_cell.angle_beta   90.00
_cell.angle_gamma   90.00
#
_symmetry.space_group_name_H-M   'P 1'
#
loop_
_entity.id
_entity.type
_entity.pdbx_description
1 polymer ?
#
loop_
_entity_poly.entity_id
_entity_poly.type
_entity_poly.pdbx_seq_one_letter_code
_entity_poly.pdbx_strand_id
1 'polypeptide(L)'
;TARDALPQRERDIFVDIVWIISQLLLDEDAKGKAKWESLVKSAFNFILIDDLPPSMRRETLLCLKSITQGCVDTSTALKDILCPASSGKRNRRAEFENLTALSTVFLKCGDFDCQKHICELLFRLVKANLLDADVASTVFTHVSSQFKDLFKIKNNALMFKALKTLVRHFNAAQGSNATVASFEATSLRFGALEMSDDWVNFGTDMLSAHAILDGSDGAEPVDILYSDIRTFSMPSSNVVHVGIRSKPIGLACDDPYDVHDDAWIQIEFQQHNMPAILEQVFRMSKHSTVVDLYITDSNLIPAKKVSTGILDLDI
;
A
#
# COMPACT_ATOMS: atom_id res chain seq x y z
N THR A 1 -5.75 -16.27 -18.11
CA THR A 1 -6.84 -17.13 -17.61
C THR A 1 -7.37 -16.49 -16.35
N ALA A 2 -8.67 -16.20 -16.30
CA ALA A 2 -9.31 -15.52 -15.18
C ALA A 2 -9.16 -16.35 -13.89
N ARG A 3 -8.19 -15.98 -13.05
CA ARG A 3 -8.10 -16.50 -11.68
C ARG A 3 -8.92 -15.57 -10.80
N ASP A 4 -9.94 -16.16 -10.21
CA ASP A 4 -10.63 -15.76 -8.98
C ASP A 4 -11.26 -14.36 -8.99
N ALA A 5 -12.39 -14.25 -9.70
CA ALA A 5 -13.32 -13.17 -9.45
C ALA A 5 -13.92 -13.35 -8.05
N LEU A 6 -13.76 -12.34 -7.19
CA LEU A 6 -14.34 -12.28 -5.85
C LEU A 6 -15.84 -12.69 -5.88
N PRO A 7 -16.32 -13.53 -4.95
CA PRO A 7 -17.74 -13.86 -4.83
C PRO A 7 -18.64 -12.62 -4.83
N GLN A 8 -19.82 -12.71 -5.47
CA GLN A 8 -20.74 -11.56 -5.62
C GLN A 8 -21.02 -10.84 -4.29
N ARG A 9 -21.24 -11.60 -3.22
CA ARG A 9 -21.48 -11.07 -1.87
C ARG A 9 -20.34 -10.18 -1.37
N GLU A 10 -19.09 -10.56 -1.64
CA GLU A 10 -17.91 -9.80 -1.22
C GLU A 10 -17.76 -8.52 -2.07
N ARG A 11 -18.13 -8.58 -3.35
CA ARG A 11 -18.21 -7.38 -4.20
C ARG A 11 -19.30 -6.42 -3.74
N ASP A 12 -20.47 -6.91 -3.38
CA ASP A 12 -21.58 -6.09 -2.88
C ASP A 12 -21.19 -5.39 -1.57
N ILE A 13 -20.56 -6.13 -0.63
CA ILE A 13 -20.02 -5.56 0.62
C ILE A 13 -18.96 -4.49 0.34
N PHE A 14 -18.07 -4.71 -0.62
CA PHE A 14 -17.07 -3.72 -1.02
C PHE A 14 -17.71 -2.45 -1.58
N VAL A 15 -18.68 -2.60 -2.49
CA VAL A 15 -19.42 -1.47 -3.06
C VAL A 15 -20.12 -0.69 -1.95
N ASP A 16 -20.76 -1.36 -1.00
CA ASP A 16 -21.39 -0.71 0.15
C ASP A 16 -20.36 0.05 0.99
N ILE A 17 -19.21 -0.55 1.32
CA ILE A 17 -18.14 0.08 2.11
C ILE A 17 -17.58 1.33 1.41
N VAL A 18 -17.24 1.21 0.12
CA VAL A 18 -16.66 2.32 -0.67
C VAL A 18 -17.70 3.43 -0.90
N TRP A 19 -18.93 3.07 -1.26
CA TRP A 19 -20.02 4.02 -1.46
C TRP A 19 -20.34 4.81 -0.18
N ILE A 20 -20.41 4.13 0.97
CA ILE A 20 -20.64 4.77 2.27
C ILE A 20 -19.55 5.81 2.58
N ILE A 21 -18.33 5.66 2.06
CA ILE A 21 -17.21 6.54 2.43
C ILE A 21 -16.97 7.67 1.46
N SER A 22 -17.13 7.42 0.16
CA SER A 22 -17.09 8.50 -0.83
C SER A 22 -18.30 9.43 -0.73
N GLN A 23 -19.43 9.01 -0.15
CA GLN A 23 -20.67 9.81 -0.15
C GLN A 23 -21.16 10.29 1.23
N LEU A 24 -20.86 9.60 2.33
CA LEU A 24 -21.50 9.90 3.62
C LEU A 24 -20.54 10.31 4.75
N LEU A 25 -19.25 9.96 4.70
CA LEU A 25 -18.40 10.00 5.89
C LEU A 25 -17.27 11.03 5.89
N LEU A 26 -16.92 11.63 4.75
CA LEU A 26 -15.85 12.62 4.68
C LEU A 26 -16.17 13.88 5.52
N ASP A 27 -17.45 14.22 5.66
CA ASP A 27 -17.92 15.41 6.38
C ASP A 27 -18.74 15.12 7.65
N GLU A 28 -18.88 13.86 8.06
CA GLU A 28 -19.69 13.51 9.23
C GLU A 28 -18.96 13.81 10.55
N ASP A 29 -19.69 14.42 11.49
CA ASP A 29 -19.22 14.63 12.85
C ASP A 29 -19.16 13.31 13.65
N ALA A 30 -18.61 13.37 14.88
CA ALA A 30 -18.47 12.18 15.71
C ALA A 30 -19.81 11.47 16.01
N LYS A 31 -20.94 12.20 16.01
CA LYS A 31 -22.28 11.63 16.25
C LYS A 31 -22.83 10.92 15.01
N GLY A 32 -22.51 11.41 13.81
CA GLY A 32 -22.76 10.71 12.55
C GLY A 32 -22.00 9.39 12.51
N LYS A 33 -20.68 9.46 12.75
CA LYS A 33 -19.77 8.30 12.77
C LYS A 33 -20.20 7.18 13.72
N ALA A 34 -20.72 7.52 14.90
CA ALA A 34 -21.17 6.52 15.89
C ALA A 34 -22.25 5.55 15.36
N LYS A 35 -23.09 5.99 14.41
CA LYS A 35 -24.14 5.13 13.82
C LYS A 35 -23.57 3.97 13.00
N TRP A 36 -22.31 4.08 12.60
CA TRP A 36 -21.61 3.11 11.75
C TRP A 36 -20.81 2.08 12.55
N GLU A 37 -20.97 2.02 13.88
CA GLU A 37 -20.34 1.03 14.74
C GLU A 37 -20.51 -0.41 14.20
N SER A 38 -21.69 -0.74 13.69
CA SER A 38 -22.01 -2.05 13.12
C SER A 38 -21.21 -2.40 11.86
N LEU A 39 -20.75 -1.40 11.09
CA LEU A 39 -19.91 -1.60 9.90
C LEU A 39 -18.45 -1.88 10.24
N VAL A 40 -17.96 -1.43 11.41
CA VAL A 40 -16.56 -1.62 11.82
C VAL A 40 -16.19 -3.11 11.78
N LYS A 41 -17.08 -3.97 12.27
CA LYS A 41 -16.88 -5.43 12.25
C LYS A 41 -16.88 -5.99 10.83
N SER A 42 -17.79 -5.53 9.98
CA SER A 42 -17.87 -5.99 8.59
C SER A 42 -16.64 -5.58 7.79
N ALA A 43 -16.21 -4.32 7.91
CA ALA A 43 -14.99 -3.82 7.28
C ALA A 43 -13.74 -4.54 7.77
N PHE A 44 -13.63 -4.78 9.09
CA PHE A 44 -12.52 -5.54 9.65
C PHE A 44 -12.50 -6.99 9.14
N ASN A 45 -13.64 -7.68 9.11
CA ASN A 45 -13.68 -9.04 8.58
C ASN A 45 -13.35 -9.09 7.09
N PHE A 46 -13.74 -8.05 6.34
CA PHE A 46 -13.46 -7.96 4.91
C PHE A 46 -11.95 -7.87 4.61
N ILE A 47 -11.19 -7.05 5.36
CA ILE A 47 -9.73 -6.92 5.15
C ILE A 47 -8.96 -8.22 5.43
N LEU A 48 -9.55 -9.13 6.21
CA LEU A 48 -8.97 -10.44 6.55
C LEU A 48 -9.24 -11.52 5.51
N ILE A 49 -10.01 -11.25 4.46
CA ILE A 49 -10.17 -12.20 3.33
C ILE A 49 -8.79 -12.38 2.68
N ASP A 50 -8.32 -13.62 2.62
CA ASP A 50 -6.97 -13.97 2.17
C ASP A 50 -6.70 -13.49 0.73
N ASP A 51 -7.62 -13.81 -0.18
CA ASP A 51 -7.51 -13.51 -1.62
C ASP A 51 -8.07 -12.12 -2.00
N LEU A 52 -8.25 -11.22 -1.02
CA LEU A 52 -8.74 -9.87 -1.31
C LEU A 52 -7.70 -9.07 -2.12
N PRO A 53 -8.06 -8.49 -3.27
CA PRO A 53 -7.15 -7.66 -4.06
C PRO A 53 -6.55 -6.53 -3.22
N PRO A 54 -5.24 -6.22 -3.38
CA PRO A 54 -4.57 -5.24 -2.53
C PRO A 54 -5.23 -3.86 -2.53
N SER A 55 -5.69 -3.37 -3.70
CA SER A 55 -6.41 -2.10 -3.82
C SER A 55 -7.73 -2.10 -3.03
N MET A 56 -8.53 -3.17 -3.13
CA MET A 56 -9.79 -3.28 -2.38
C MET A 56 -9.56 -3.32 -0.86
N ARG A 57 -8.49 -4.01 -0.44
CA ARG A 57 -8.07 -4.06 0.96
C ARG A 57 -7.64 -2.69 1.47
N ARG A 58 -6.84 -1.97 0.70
CA ARG A 58 -6.39 -0.61 1.01
C ARG A 58 -7.58 0.34 1.17
N GLU A 59 -8.51 0.33 0.23
CA GLU A 59 -9.72 1.16 0.32
C GLU A 59 -10.54 0.83 1.57
N THR A 60 -10.72 -0.46 1.88
CA THR A 60 -11.44 -0.88 3.10
C THR A 60 -10.72 -0.44 4.38
N LEU A 61 -9.38 -0.43 4.39
CA LEU A 61 -8.59 0.05 5.51
C LEU A 61 -8.64 1.58 5.66
N LEU A 62 -8.54 2.31 4.55
CA LEU A 62 -8.78 3.76 4.52
C LEU A 62 -10.17 4.06 5.07
N CYS A 63 -11.13 3.24 4.69
CA CYS A 63 -12.49 3.34 5.13
C CYS A 63 -12.64 3.17 6.65
N LEU A 64 -12.08 2.08 7.18
CA LEU A 64 -12.01 1.80 8.60
C LEU A 64 -11.29 2.92 9.38
N LYS A 65 -10.25 3.51 8.78
CA LYS A 65 -9.53 4.66 9.34
C LYS A 65 -10.40 5.91 9.42
N SER A 66 -11.20 6.20 8.40
CA SER A 66 -12.06 7.38 8.35
C SER A 66 -13.19 7.33 9.37
N ILE A 67 -13.86 6.17 9.51
CA ILE A 67 -14.95 6.00 10.49
C ILE A 67 -14.43 6.03 11.93
N THR A 68 -13.25 5.48 12.19
CA THR A 68 -12.67 5.49 13.55
C THR A 68 -12.06 6.85 13.91
N GLN A 69 -11.69 7.67 12.92
CA GLN A 69 -11.06 8.96 13.17
C GLN A 69 -11.99 9.93 13.93
N GLY A 70 -11.59 10.24 15.16
CA GLY A 70 -12.27 11.23 16.00
C GLY A 70 -13.58 10.74 16.62
N CYS A 71 -13.91 9.45 16.51
CA CYS A 71 -15.13 8.87 17.08
C CYS A 71 -14.77 7.74 18.07
N VAL A 72 -15.14 7.93 19.34
CA VAL A 72 -14.85 7.00 20.43
C VAL A 72 -15.59 5.68 20.25
N ASP A 73 -16.85 5.72 19.82
CA ASP A 73 -17.70 4.52 19.70
C ASP A 73 -17.16 3.54 18.66
N THR A 74 -16.93 4.01 17.43
CA THR A 74 -16.35 3.20 16.36
C THR A 74 -14.90 2.76 16.67
N SER A 75 -14.12 3.59 17.36
CA SER A 75 -12.76 3.21 17.78
C SER A 75 -12.79 2.12 18.85
N THR A 76 -13.75 2.18 19.77
CA THR A 76 -13.97 1.18 20.82
C THR A 76 -14.43 -0.13 20.19
N ALA A 77 -15.35 -0.09 19.22
CA ALA A 77 -15.76 -1.26 18.46
C ALA A 77 -14.58 -1.92 17.74
N LEU A 78 -13.70 -1.14 17.09
CA LEU A 78 -12.49 -1.69 16.46
C LEU A 78 -11.56 -2.32 17.51
N LYS A 79 -11.34 -1.65 18.63
CA LYS A 79 -10.55 -2.17 19.74
C LYS A 79 -11.12 -3.49 20.28
N ASP A 80 -12.43 -3.61 20.41
CA ASP A 80 -13.09 -4.80 20.94
C ASP A 80 -13.07 -5.97 19.95
N ILE A 81 -12.97 -5.68 18.66
CA ILE A 81 -12.69 -6.68 17.63
C ILE A 81 -11.24 -7.16 17.75
N LEU A 82 -10.28 -6.25 17.88
CA LEU A 82 -8.85 -6.58 17.94
C LEU A 82 -8.46 -7.31 19.23
N CYS A 83 -9.01 -6.84 20.35
CA CYS A 83 -8.74 -7.30 21.72
C CYS A 83 -10.08 -7.40 22.46
N PRO A 84 -10.88 -8.46 22.20
CA PRO A 84 -12.14 -8.67 22.90
C PRO A 84 -11.90 -8.77 24.40
N ALA A 85 -12.75 -8.13 25.20
CA ALA A 85 -12.65 -8.19 26.65
C ALA A 85 -12.67 -9.65 27.10
N SER A 86 -11.63 -10.08 27.84
CA SER A 86 -11.52 -11.46 28.30
C SER A 86 -12.65 -11.79 29.28
N SER A 87 -13.72 -12.41 28.77
CA SER A 87 -14.76 -13.02 29.60
C SER A 87 -14.21 -14.30 30.23
N GLY A 88 -13.42 -14.17 31.29
CA GLY A 88 -13.00 -15.26 32.14
C GLY A 88 -11.71 -16.00 31.73
N LYS A 89 -11.09 -16.62 32.73
CA LYS A 89 -9.72 -17.14 32.83
C LYS A 89 -9.23 -18.20 31.80
N ARG A 90 -9.84 -18.39 30.62
CA ARG A 90 -9.59 -19.64 29.87
C ARG A 90 -9.00 -19.62 28.46
N ASN A 91 -8.72 -18.49 27.80
CA ASN A 91 -7.98 -18.61 26.52
C ASN A 91 -7.25 -17.34 26.05
N ARG A 92 -6.01 -17.12 26.53
CA ARG A 92 -5.13 -16.02 26.05
C ARG A 92 -4.79 -16.10 24.56
N ARG A 93 -4.92 -17.28 23.92
CA ARG A 93 -4.66 -17.44 22.47
C ARG A 93 -5.80 -16.90 21.59
N ALA A 94 -7.05 -17.02 22.05
CA ALA A 94 -8.20 -16.46 21.34
C ALA A 94 -8.29 -14.93 21.53
N GLU A 95 -7.68 -14.40 22.58
CA GLU A 95 -7.70 -12.97 22.95
C GLU A 95 -7.01 -12.06 21.92
N PHE A 96 -6.12 -12.60 21.07
CA PHE A 96 -5.37 -11.84 20.07
C PHE A 96 -5.40 -12.46 18.67
N GLU A 97 -6.40 -13.29 18.37
CA GLU A 97 -6.54 -13.95 17.06
C GLU A 97 -6.63 -12.93 15.93
N ASN A 98 -7.45 -11.89 16.12
CA ASN A 98 -7.64 -10.82 15.13
C ASN A 98 -6.39 -9.94 14.95
N LEU A 99 -5.61 -9.68 16.01
CA LEU A 99 -4.31 -9.00 15.87
C LEU A 99 -3.29 -9.88 15.14
N THR A 100 -3.30 -11.19 15.37
CA THR A 100 -2.45 -12.15 14.66
C THR A 100 -2.82 -12.21 13.17
N ALA A 101 -4.13 -12.22 12.87
CA ALA A 101 -4.64 -12.13 11.51
C ALA A 101 -4.23 -10.82 10.84
N LEU A 102 -4.35 -9.69 11.55
CA LEU A 102 -3.93 -8.38 11.05
C LEU A 102 -2.41 -8.32 10.78
N SER A 103 -1.58 -8.94 11.63
CA SER A 103 -0.13 -9.08 11.39
C SER A 103 0.17 -9.90 10.14
N THR A 104 -0.61 -10.96 9.90
CA THR A 104 -0.51 -11.76 8.67
C THR A 104 -0.88 -10.93 7.44
N VAL A 105 -1.96 -10.15 7.53
CA VAL A 105 -2.36 -9.21 6.46
C VAL A 105 -1.27 -8.17 6.22
N PHE A 106 -0.74 -7.55 7.28
CA PHE A 106 0.33 -6.55 7.18
C PHE A 106 1.58 -7.10 6.47
N LEU A 107 1.94 -8.36 6.73
CA LEU A 107 3.05 -9.01 6.06
C LEU A 107 2.74 -9.32 4.57
N LYS A 108 1.52 -9.76 4.27
CA LYS A 108 1.19 -10.39 2.98
C LYS A 108 0.43 -9.52 1.99
N CYS A 109 -0.10 -8.36 2.40
CA CYS A 109 -1.02 -7.59 1.57
C CYS A 109 -0.42 -7.04 0.27
N GLY A 110 0.91 -6.96 0.15
CA GLY A 110 1.57 -6.58 -1.10
C GLY A 110 1.31 -5.15 -1.56
N ASP A 111 0.85 -4.27 -0.67
CA ASP A 111 0.56 -2.86 -0.93
C ASP A 111 1.09 -2.01 0.24
N PHE A 112 1.85 -0.98 -0.09
CA PHE A 112 2.53 -0.12 0.88
C PHE A 112 1.55 0.73 1.71
N ASP A 113 0.52 1.28 1.08
CA ASP A 113 -0.44 2.16 1.74
C ASP A 113 -1.43 1.36 2.59
N CYS A 114 -1.73 0.12 2.22
CA CYS A 114 -2.40 -0.87 3.05
C CYS A 114 -1.62 -1.11 4.35
N GLN A 115 -0.31 -1.37 4.26
CA GLN A 115 0.56 -1.50 5.44
C GLN A 115 0.55 -0.21 6.29
N LYS A 116 0.74 0.95 5.65
CA LYS A 116 0.69 2.26 6.31
C LYS A 116 -0.63 2.50 7.04
N HIS A 117 -1.77 2.17 6.43
CA HIS A 117 -3.08 2.32 7.06
C HIS A 117 -3.25 1.43 8.30
N ILE A 118 -2.73 0.20 8.28
CA ILE A 118 -2.69 -0.67 9.47
C ILE A 118 -1.84 -0.02 10.56
N CYS A 119 -0.66 0.52 10.23
CA CYS A 119 0.17 1.27 11.19
C CYS A 119 -0.57 2.46 11.79
N GLU A 120 -1.23 3.28 10.95
CA GLU A 120 -1.99 4.46 11.37
C GLU A 120 -3.17 4.09 12.28
N LEU A 121 -3.93 3.05 11.94
CA LEU A 121 -5.05 2.55 12.74
C LEU A 121 -4.59 2.15 14.14
N LEU A 122 -3.58 1.28 14.23
CA LEU A 122 -3.06 0.82 15.52
C LEU A 122 -2.44 1.97 16.32
N PHE A 123 -1.70 2.86 15.67
CA PHE A 123 -1.14 4.05 16.31
C PHE A 123 -2.24 4.93 16.93
N ARG A 124 -3.35 5.16 16.21
CA ARG A 124 -4.48 5.97 16.69
C ARG A 124 -5.18 5.33 17.87
N LEU A 125 -5.40 4.01 17.85
CA LEU A 125 -6.00 3.29 18.98
C LEU A 125 -5.14 3.38 20.24
N VAL A 126 -3.82 3.26 20.10
CA VAL A 126 -2.90 3.41 21.23
C VAL A 126 -2.87 4.86 21.72
N LYS A 127 -2.81 5.85 20.82
CA LYS A 127 -2.82 7.27 21.17
C LYS A 127 -4.11 7.69 21.88
N ALA A 128 -5.22 7.04 21.57
CA ALA A 128 -6.51 7.22 22.24
C ALA A 128 -6.64 6.45 23.58
N ASN A 129 -5.58 5.76 24.03
CA ASN A 129 -5.58 4.88 25.21
C ASN A 129 -6.61 3.74 25.14
N LEU A 130 -6.98 3.31 23.92
CA LEU A 130 -7.90 2.18 23.72
C LEU A 130 -7.14 0.86 23.62
N LEU A 131 -5.93 0.89 23.07
CA LEU A 131 -5.08 -0.29 22.90
C LEU A 131 -3.73 -0.09 23.57
N ASP A 132 -3.20 -1.13 24.21
CA ASP A 132 -1.88 -1.09 24.82
C ASP A 132 -0.77 -1.09 23.74
N ALA A 133 0.26 -0.27 23.94
CA ALA A 133 1.34 -0.10 22.97
C ALA A 133 2.19 -1.37 22.81
N ASP A 134 2.39 -2.15 23.88
CA ASP A 134 3.12 -3.42 23.81
C ASP A 134 2.32 -4.43 22.98
N VAL A 135 1.00 -4.51 23.22
CA VAL A 135 0.09 -5.37 22.46
C VAL A 135 0.06 -4.99 20.99
N ALA A 136 -0.14 -3.71 20.65
CA ALA A 136 -0.17 -3.24 19.27
C ALA A 136 1.16 -3.49 18.53
N SER A 137 2.29 -3.32 19.23
CA SER A 137 3.63 -3.47 18.64
C SER A 137 3.96 -4.90 18.18
N THR A 138 3.19 -5.90 18.65
CA THR A 138 3.36 -7.30 18.23
C THR A 138 3.09 -7.52 16.74
N VAL A 139 2.27 -6.66 16.13
CA VAL A 139 1.97 -6.68 14.69
C VAL A 139 3.22 -6.37 13.86
N PHE A 140 4.11 -5.51 14.37
CA PHE A 140 5.29 -4.99 13.68
C PHE A 140 6.57 -5.72 14.11
N THR A 141 6.61 -7.04 13.92
CA THR A 141 7.77 -7.85 14.31
C THR A 141 9.07 -7.26 13.75
N HIS A 142 10.16 -7.34 14.52
CA HIS A 142 11.49 -6.73 14.23
C HIS A 142 11.58 -5.20 14.32
N VAL A 143 10.46 -4.47 14.23
CA VAL A 143 10.44 -3.00 14.36
C VAL A 143 9.50 -2.51 15.48
N SER A 144 9.14 -3.39 16.41
CA SER A 144 8.23 -3.10 17.52
C SER A 144 8.68 -1.92 18.38
N SER A 145 10.00 -1.75 18.58
CA SER A 145 10.57 -0.60 19.30
C SER A 145 10.36 0.72 18.54
N GLN A 146 10.59 0.72 17.24
CA GLN A 146 10.46 1.89 16.38
C GLN A 146 8.99 2.34 16.32
N PHE A 147 8.04 1.39 16.32
CA PHE A 147 6.62 1.72 16.47
C PHE A 147 6.33 2.45 17.78
N LYS A 148 6.91 1.99 18.90
CA LYS A 148 6.74 2.65 20.21
C LYS A 148 7.40 4.04 20.25
N ASP A 149 8.49 4.22 19.51
CA ASP A 149 9.16 5.52 19.42
C ASP A 149 8.32 6.58 18.70
N LEU A 150 7.33 6.18 17.87
CA LEU A 150 6.40 7.11 17.23
C LEU A 150 5.62 7.96 18.24
N PHE A 151 5.29 7.42 19.41
CA PHE A 151 4.56 8.14 20.45
C PHE A 151 5.38 9.25 21.14
N LYS A 152 6.70 9.28 20.92
CA LYS A 152 7.58 10.36 21.39
C LYS A 152 7.54 11.59 20.45
N ILE A 153 7.01 11.44 19.24
CA ILE A 153 6.95 12.50 18.22
C ILE A 153 5.71 13.37 18.47
N LYS A 154 5.93 14.64 18.86
CA LYS A 154 4.83 15.59 19.14
C LYS A 154 4.23 16.22 17.87
N ASN A 155 5.03 16.38 16.82
CA ASN A 155 4.59 16.99 15.57
C ASN A 155 3.89 15.94 14.70
N ASN A 156 2.61 16.18 14.35
CA ASN A 156 1.81 15.23 13.59
C ASN A 156 2.38 14.98 12.17
N ALA A 157 2.89 16.00 11.47
CA ALA A 157 3.46 15.83 10.13
C ALA A 157 4.73 14.95 10.17
N LEU A 158 5.61 15.19 11.13
CA LEU A 158 6.79 14.35 11.35
C LEU A 158 6.42 12.92 11.75
N MET A 159 5.33 12.75 12.52
CA MET A 159 4.83 11.44 12.91
C MET A 159 4.32 10.65 11.70
N PHE A 160 3.56 11.27 10.79
CA PHE A 160 3.11 10.61 9.56
C PHE A 160 4.27 10.25 8.63
N LYS A 161 5.30 11.10 8.55
CA LYS A 161 6.55 10.75 7.85
C LYS A 161 7.22 9.53 8.50
N ALA A 162 7.29 9.49 9.82
CA ALA A 162 7.89 8.38 10.56
C ALA A 162 7.11 7.06 10.43
N LEU A 163 5.78 7.11 10.22
CA LEU A 163 4.98 5.93 9.90
C LEU A 163 5.38 5.31 8.56
N LYS A 164 5.57 6.12 7.50
CA LYS A 164 6.10 5.61 6.21
C LYS A 164 7.47 4.95 6.42
N THR A 165 8.35 5.59 7.19
CA THR A 165 9.68 5.04 7.53
C THR A 165 9.58 3.71 8.28
N LEU A 166 8.64 3.57 9.23
CA LEU A 166 8.41 2.32 9.95
C LEU A 166 8.05 1.17 8.99
N VAL A 167 7.13 1.41 8.05
CA VAL A 167 6.72 0.40 7.05
C VAL A 167 7.92 0.01 6.18
N ARG A 168 8.71 0.98 5.71
CA ARG A 168 9.93 0.71 4.93
C ARG A 168 10.93 -0.13 5.71
N HIS A 169 11.16 0.19 6.98
CA HIS A 169 12.06 -0.59 7.85
C HIS A 169 11.52 -2.00 8.13
N PHE A 170 10.21 -2.15 8.32
CA PHE A 170 9.60 -3.46 8.47
C PHE A 170 9.86 -4.32 7.23
N ASN A 171 9.55 -3.81 6.03
CA ASN A 171 9.76 -4.53 4.78
C ASN A 171 11.25 -4.86 4.55
N ALA A 172 12.15 -3.91 4.81
CA ALA A 172 13.59 -4.15 4.71
C ALA A 172 14.05 -5.28 5.66
N ALA A 173 13.49 -5.34 6.88
CA ALA A 173 13.79 -6.40 7.85
C ALA A 173 13.26 -7.78 7.42
N GLN A 174 12.22 -7.85 6.57
CA GLN A 174 11.71 -9.12 6.03
C GLN A 174 12.63 -9.71 4.95
N GLY A 175 13.53 -8.93 4.36
CA GLY A 175 14.41 -9.37 3.27
C GLY A 175 13.61 -9.96 2.11
N SER A 176 13.96 -11.17 1.69
CA SER A 176 13.29 -11.86 0.57
C SER A 176 11.82 -12.22 0.81
N ASN A 177 11.34 -12.13 2.05
CA ASN A 177 9.94 -12.38 2.39
C ASN A 177 9.06 -11.12 2.29
N ALA A 178 9.65 -9.96 2.01
CA ALA A 178 8.91 -8.72 1.87
C ALA A 178 7.96 -8.80 0.67
N THR A 179 6.70 -8.40 0.87
CA THR A 179 5.72 -8.29 -0.22
C THR A 179 5.72 -6.92 -0.90
N VAL A 180 6.45 -5.96 -0.33
CA VAL A 180 6.67 -4.62 -0.83
C VAL A 180 8.15 -4.28 -0.73
N ALA A 181 8.76 -3.80 -1.81
CA ALA A 181 10.12 -3.27 -1.82
C ALA A 181 10.10 -1.76 -2.07
N SER A 182 10.75 -0.98 -1.21
CA SER A 182 10.78 0.48 -1.31
C SER A 182 12.19 0.98 -1.61
N PHE A 183 12.33 1.85 -2.60
CA PHE A 183 13.61 2.45 -2.98
C PHE A 183 13.49 3.96 -3.07
N GLU A 184 14.52 4.65 -2.60
CA GLU A 184 14.67 6.09 -2.78
C GLU A 184 15.29 6.34 -4.16
N ALA A 185 14.60 7.15 -4.96
CA ALA A 185 15.06 7.66 -6.23
C ALA A 185 15.97 8.88 -6.00
N THR A 186 16.92 9.09 -6.91
CA THR A 186 17.65 10.37 -7.01
C THR A 186 16.87 11.41 -7.79
N SER A 187 15.95 10.95 -8.65
CA SER A 187 15.03 11.78 -9.42
C SER A 187 13.77 10.98 -9.73
N LEU A 188 12.59 11.57 -9.48
CA LEU A 188 11.30 10.93 -9.66
C LEU A 188 10.34 11.87 -10.39
N ARG A 189 9.82 11.43 -11.54
CA ARG A 189 8.85 12.20 -12.33
C ARG A 189 7.68 11.32 -12.77
N PHE A 190 6.47 11.76 -12.46
CA PHE A 190 5.22 11.17 -12.94
C PHE A 190 4.46 12.26 -13.71
N GLY A 191 4.71 12.37 -15.02
CA GLY A 191 4.18 13.45 -15.85
C GLY A 191 4.53 14.83 -15.29
N ALA A 192 3.49 15.63 -15.03
CA ALA A 192 3.59 16.96 -14.44
C ALA A 192 3.20 17.00 -12.95
N LEU A 193 3.02 15.84 -12.30
CA LEU A 193 2.60 15.77 -10.90
C LEU A 193 3.72 16.24 -9.97
N GLU A 194 3.33 16.96 -8.91
CA GLU A 194 4.23 17.31 -7.81
C GLU A 194 4.39 16.11 -6.87
N MET A 195 5.59 15.53 -6.83
CA MET A 195 5.87 14.39 -5.95
C MET A 195 6.12 14.85 -4.51
N SER A 196 5.54 14.15 -3.53
CA SER A 196 5.67 14.49 -2.11
C SER A 196 6.95 13.95 -1.46
N ASP A 197 7.49 12.86 -1.99
CA ASP A 197 8.77 12.27 -1.62
C ASP A 197 9.35 11.47 -2.80
N ASP A 198 10.65 11.20 -2.75
CA ASP A 198 11.37 10.49 -3.83
C ASP A 198 11.31 8.96 -3.69
N TRP A 199 10.31 8.43 -2.97
CA TRP A 199 10.25 6.99 -2.72
C TRP A 199 9.27 6.30 -3.65
N VAL A 200 9.75 5.21 -4.25
CA VAL A 200 8.92 4.31 -5.06
C VAL A 200 8.75 2.99 -4.33
N ASN A 201 7.50 2.54 -4.23
CA ASN A 201 7.14 1.29 -3.57
C ASN A 201 6.67 0.29 -4.61
N PHE A 202 7.40 -0.81 -4.76
CA PHE A 202 7.06 -1.93 -5.63
C PHE A 202 6.26 -2.93 -4.83
N GLY A 203 4.94 -2.94 -5.04
CA GLY A 203 4.02 -3.90 -4.46
C GLY A 203 3.89 -5.17 -5.29
N THR A 204 2.87 -5.96 -4.99
CA THR A 204 2.65 -7.26 -5.62
C THR A 204 2.11 -7.15 -7.04
N ASP A 205 1.17 -6.24 -7.26
CA ASP A 205 0.49 -6.05 -8.55
C ASP A 205 0.62 -4.61 -9.10
N MET A 206 1.24 -3.71 -8.33
CA MET A 206 1.35 -2.30 -8.67
C MET A 206 2.60 -1.65 -8.08
N LEU A 207 3.08 -0.59 -8.72
CA LEU A 207 4.00 0.35 -8.11
C LEU A 207 3.21 1.55 -7.57
N SER A 208 3.65 2.12 -6.47
CA SER A 208 3.06 3.33 -5.91
C SER A 208 4.12 4.37 -5.56
N ALA A 209 3.77 5.63 -5.78
CA ALA A 209 4.50 6.80 -5.31
C ALA A 209 3.49 7.81 -4.74
N HIS A 210 3.94 8.76 -3.92
CA HIS A 210 3.02 9.72 -3.29
C HIS A 210 3.15 11.09 -3.94
N ALA A 211 2.04 11.62 -4.48
CA ALA A 211 1.96 12.94 -5.09
C ALA A 211 1.13 13.90 -4.24
N ILE A 212 1.37 15.21 -4.41
CA ILE A 212 0.52 16.28 -3.91
C ILE A 212 -0.50 16.56 -5.01
N LEU A 213 -1.78 16.23 -4.75
CA LEU A 213 -2.85 16.37 -5.72
C LEU A 213 -3.67 17.64 -5.42
N ASP A 214 -4.25 18.23 -6.46
CA ASP A 214 -5.07 19.43 -6.29
C ASP A 214 -6.32 19.11 -5.45
N GLY A 215 -6.52 19.89 -4.38
CA GLY A 215 -7.64 19.71 -3.45
C GLY A 215 -7.45 18.61 -2.41
N SER A 216 -6.29 17.95 -2.31
CA SER A 216 -5.98 17.03 -1.21
C SER A 216 -5.35 17.76 -0.01
N ASP A 217 -5.69 17.32 1.20
CA ASP A 217 -5.10 17.82 2.45
C ASP A 217 -3.67 17.27 2.71
N GLY A 218 -3.11 16.52 1.76
CA GLY A 218 -1.82 15.86 1.90
C GLY A 218 -1.44 14.99 0.72
N ALA A 219 -0.36 14.24 0.90
CA ALA A 219 0.19 13.38 -0.13
C ALA A 219 -0.63 12.10 -0.30
N GLU A 220 -1.15 11.89 -1.51
CA GLU A 220 -1.98 10.75 -1.90
C GLU A 220 -1.18 9.73 -2.72
N PRO A 221 -1.48 8.43 -2.62
CA PRO A 221 -0.84 7.43 -3.46
C PRO A 221 -1.32 7.55 -4.91
N VAL A 222 -0.37 7.51 -5.84
CA VAL A 222 -0.60 7.35 -7.27
C VAL A 222 -0.09 5.97 -7.65
N ASP A 223 -1.00 5.08 -8.02
CA ASP A 223 -0.65 3.69 -8.31
C ASP A 223 -0.72 3.36 -9.79
N ILE A 224 0.27 2.57 -10.21
CA ILE A 224 0.35 2.03 -11.56
C ILE A 224 0.24 0.52 -11.45
N LEU A 225 -0.88 -0.01 -11.93
CA LEU A 225 -1.04 -1.45 -12.08
C LEU A 225 -0.03 -1.98 -13.09
N TYR A 226 0.64 -3.08 -12.79
CA TYR A 226 1.60 -3.67 -13.72
C TYR A 226 0.93 -4.13 -15.03
N SER A 227 -0.36 -4.47 -14.99
CA SER A 227 -1.18 -4.79 -16.16
C SER A 227 -1.34 -3.62 -17.14
N ASP A 228 -1.21 -2.40 -16.63
CA ASP A 228 -1.49 -1.17 -17.35
C ASP A 228 -0.22 -0.58 -17.95
N ILE A 229 0.95 -1.18 -17.70
CA ILE A 229 2.21 -0.79 -18.31
C ILE A 229 2.18 -1.14 -19.80
N ARG A 230 2.37 -0.13 -20.64
CA ARG A 230 2.41 -0.23 -22.11
C ARG A 230 3.80 -0.49 -22.62
N THR A 231 4.77 0.27 -22.10
CA THR A 231 6.16 0.29 -22.55
C THR A 231 7.06 0.43 -21.33
N PHE A 232 8.25 -0.14 -21.44
CA PHE A 232 9.26 -0.09 -20.40
C PHE A 232 10.63 0.00 -21.04
N SER A 233 11.45 0.98 -20.65
CA SER A 233 12.82 1.08 -21.16
C SER A 233 13.79 1.53 -20.06
N MET A 234 15.05 1.14 -20.21
CA MET A 234 16.13 1.59 -19.35
C MET A 234 17.19 2.31 -20.19
N PRO A 235 17.03 3.61 -20.45
CA PRO A 235 17.96 4.36 -21.30
C PRO A 235 19.38 4.43 -20.71
N SER A 236 19.52 4.27 -19.39
CA SER A 236 20.79 4.09 -18.69
C SER A 236 20.67 2.97 -17.65
N SER A 237 21.81 2.54 -17.11
CA SER A 237 21.86 1.45 -16.11
C SER A 237 21.08 1.73 -14.82
N ASN A 238 20.68 2.98 -14.56
CA ASN A 238 20.00 3.40 -13.34
C ASN A 238 18.73 4.24 -13.59
N VAL A 239 18.32 4.44 -14.85
CA VAL A 239 17.10 5.17 -15.20
C VAL A 239 16.08 4.21 -15.77
N VAL A 240 14.84 4.31 -15.28
CA VAL A 240 13.68 3.54 -15.71
C VAL A 240 12.65 4.50 -16.30
N HIS A 241 12.21 4.22 -17.53
CA HIS A 241 11.09 4.88 -18.17
C HIS A 241 9.91 3.90 -18.29
N VAL A 242 8.71 4.37 -17.93
CA VAL A 242 7.47 3.58 -18.03
C VAL A 242 6.40 4.40 -18.74
N GLY A 243 5.86 3.85 -19.82
CA GLY A 243 4.64 4.31 -20.45
C GLY A 243 3.47 3.45 -20.01
N ILE A 244 2.30 4.06 -19.84
CA ILE A 244 1.11 3.40 -19.28
C ILE A 244 -0.09 3.54 -20.23
N ARG A 245 -1.02 2.58 -20.20
CA ARG A 245 -2.18 2.46 -21.11
C ARG A 245 -3.42 3.16 -20.59
N SER A 246 -3.50 3.32 -19.29
CA SER A 246 -4.66 3.82 -18.55
C SER A 246 -4.20 4.80 -17.49
N LYS A 247 -5.14 5.64 -17.08
CA LYS A 247 -4.93 6.60 -16.02
C LYS A 247 -4.55 5.86 -14.71
N PRO A 248 -3.49 6.28 -14.01
CA PRO A 248 -3.15 5.77 -12.69
C PRO A 248 -4.31 5.81 -11.71
N ILE A 249 -4.36 4.84 -10.80
CA ILE A 249 -5.29 4.87 -9.67
C ILE A 249 -4.85 6.00 -8.71
N GLY A 250 -5.81 6.74 -8.18
CA GLY A 250 -5.57 7.87 -7.27
C GLY A 250 -5.66 9.24 -7.92
N LEU A 251 -5.62 9.32 -9.26
CA LEU A 251 -5.80 10.58 -9.99
C LEU A 251 -7.29 10.88 -10.25
N ALA A 252 -7.73 12.11 -10.00
CA ALA A 252 -9.05 12.64 -10.33
C ALA A 252 -9.26 12.67 -11.85
N CYS A 253 -10.50 12.80 -12.35
CA CYS A 253 -10.77 12.70 -13.80
C CYS A 253 -10.00 13.73 -14.65
N ASP A 254 -9.77 14.92 -14.12
CA ASP A 254 -9.13 16.08 -14.71
C ASP A 254 -7.61 16.16 -14.51
N ASP A 255 -7.04 15.34 -13.61
CA ASP A 255 -5.59 15.31 -13.38
C ASP A 255 -4.79 14.96 -14.65
N PRO A 256 -3.62 15.57 -14.86
CA PRO A 256 -2.83 15.40 -16.07
C PRO A 256 -2.28 13.97 -16.20
N TYR A 257 -2.61 13.32 -17.32
CA TYR A 257 -2.07 12.02 -17.72
C TYR A 257 -1.99 11.94 -19.25
N ASP A 258 -0.87 11.45 -19.79
CA ASP A 258 -0.67 11.25 -21.23
C ASP A 258 -0.39 9.78 -21.54
N VAL A 259 -1.31 9.14 -22.26
CA VAL A 259 -1.20 7.74 -22.70
C VAL A 259 -0.16 7.55 -23.82
N HIS A 260 0.19 8.62 -24.52
CA HIS A 260 1.11 8.59 -25.66
C HIS A 260 2.58 8.82 -25.23
N ASP A 261 2.83 9.34 -24.03
CA ASP A 261 4.18 9.51 -23.51
C ASP A 261 4.73 8.19 -22.93
N ASP A 262 5.67 7.57 -23.66
CA ASP A 262 6.37 6.35 -23.24
C ASP A 262 7.33 6.56 -22.06
N ALA A 263 7.63 7.81 -21.71
CA ALA A 263 8.44 8.21 -20.56
C ALA A 263 7.62 9.03 -19.55
N TRP A 264 6.29 8.86 -19.54
CA TRP A 264 5.41 9.56 -18.59
C TRP A 264 5.90 9.36 -17.16
N ILE A 265 6.34 8.15 -16.82
CA ILE A 265 7.09 7.87 -15.59
C ILE A 265 8.58 7.80 -15.92
N GLN A 266 9.37 8.59 -15.19
CA GLN A 266 10.83 8.50 -15.19
C GLN A 266 11.33 8.39 -13.76
N ILE A 267 12.11 7.35 -13.49
CA ILE A 267 12.69 7.09 -12.18
C ILE A 267 14.19 6.88 -12.33
N GLU A 268 14.98 7.72 -11.69
CA GLU A 268 16.43 7.51 -11.57
C GLU A 268 16.75 7.00 -10.17
N PHE A 269 17.49 5.90 -10.11
CA PHE A 269 17.87 5.26 -8.85
C PHE A 269 19.36 5.38 -8.55
N GLN A 270 19.70 5.17 -7.29
CA GLN A 270 21.08 5.03 -6.86
C GLN A 270 21.67 3.72 -7.39
N GLN A 271 22.85 3.81 -8.02
CA GLN A 271 23.45 2.69 -8.75
C GLN A 271 23.69 1.42 -7.90
N HIS A 272 23.96 1.58 -6.60
CA HIS A 272 24.19 0.44 -5.70
C HIS A 272 22.91 -0.36 -5.39
N ASN A 273 21.73 0.21 -5.60
CA ASN A 273 20.44 -0.48 -5.41
C ASN A 273 19.99 -1.26 -6.65
N MET A 274 20.67 -1.09 -7.80
CA MET A 274 20.21 -1.61 -9.08
C MET A 274 20.00 -3.11 -9.13
N PRO A 275 20.80 -3.99 -8.50
CA PRO A 275 20.52 -5.41 -8.50
C PRO A 275 19.13 -5.77 -7.96
N ALA A 276 18.70 -5.09 -6.87
CA ALA A 276 17.38 -5.30 -6.27
C ALA A 276 16.25 -4.64 -7.08
N ILE A 277 16.52 -3.48 -7.68
CA ILE A 277 15.56 -2.78 -8.55
C ILE A 277 15.28 -3.57 -9.82
N LEU A 278 16.32 -4.16 -10.45
CA LEU A 278 16.17 -5.00 -11.64
C LEU A 278 15.29 -6.22 -11.38
N GLU A 279 15.33 -6.79 -10.17
CA GLU A 279 14.42 -7.85 -9.77
C GLU A 279 12.95 -7.37 -9.76
N GLN A 280 12.69 -6.16 -9.25
CA GLN A 280 11.35 -5.58 -9.25
C GLN A 280 10.88 -5.26 -10.66
N VAL A 281 11.73 -4.63 -11.47
CA VAL A 281 11.46 -4.34 -12.88
C VAL A 281 11.13 -5.62 -13.66
N PHE A 282 11.90 -6.70 -13.44
CA PHE A 282 11.64 -7.98 -14.09
C PHE A 282 10.34 -8.64 -13.60
N ARG A 283 9.96 -8.42 -12.35
CA ARG A 283 8.65 -8.82 -11.85
C ARG A 283 7.55 -8.07 -12.58
N MET A 284 7.64 -6.74 -12.66
CA MET A 284 6.66 -5.89 -13.34
C MET A 284 6.45 -6.33 -14.80
N SER A 285 7.54 -6.59 -15.53
CA SER A 285 7.46 -6.95 -16.94
C SER A 285 6.72 -8.27 -17.20
N LYS A 286 6.73 -9.22 -16.25
CA LYS A 286 5.96 -10.47 -16.37
C LYS A 286 4.44 -10.26 -16.36
N HIS A 287 3.96 -9.15 -15.79
CA HIS A 287 2.54 -8.85 -15.69
C HIS A 287 2.03 -7.96 -16.84
N SER A 288 2.94 -7.39 -17.63
CA SER A 288 2.57 -6.61 -18.81
C SER A 288 2.55 -7.48 -20.07
N THR A 289 1.52 -7.26 -20.90
CA THR A 289 1.30 -8.03 -22.14
C THR A 289 2.13 -7.53 -23.32
N VAL A 290 2.79 -6.38 -23.18
CA VAL A 290 3.69 -5.80 -24.20
C VAL A 290 4.84 -5.16 -23.44
N VAL A 291 6.01 -5.80 -23.48
CA VAL A 291 7.21 -5.23 -22.89
C VAL A 291 8.34 -5.39 -23.90
N ASP A 292 8.51 -4.39 -24.75
CA ASP A 292 9.76 -4.21 -25.47
C ASP A 292 10.79 -3.69 -24.46
N LEU A 293 11.50 -4.62 -23.81
CA LEU A 293 12.43 -4.30 -22.74
C LEU A 293 13.79 -3.93 -23.36
N TYR A 294 13.97 -2.63 -23.65
CA TYR A 294 15.24 -2.12 -24.16
C TYR A 294 16.23 -1.89 -23.01
N ILE A 295 17.11 -2.86 -22.78
CA ILE A 295 18.32 -2.71 -21.96
C ILE A 295 19.47 -2.44 -22.92
N THR A 296 19.99 -1.22 -22.93
CA THR A 296 21.12 -0.80 -23.78
C THR A 296 22.48 -1.30 -23.27
N ASP A 297 22.55 -1.87 -22.06
CA ASP A 297 23.78 -2.37 -21.44
C ASP A 297 23.73 -3.90 -21.24
N SER A 298 24.47 -4.62 -22.10
CA SER A 298 24.50 -6.09 -22.18
C SER A 298 24.95 -6.80 -20.89
N ASN A 299 25.48 -6.08 -19.91
CA ASN A 299 25.98 -6.64 -18.65
C ASN A 299 24.91 -6.77 -17.54
N LEU A 300 23.67 -6.30 -17.76
CA LEU A 300 22.65 -6.17 -16.72
C LEU A 300 21.61 -7.32 -16.67
N ILE A 301 21.65 -8.29 -17.59
CA ILE A 301 20.65 -9.38 -17.62
C ILE A 301 20.97 -10.42 -16.53
N PRO A 302 20.07 -10.70 -15.57
CA PRO A 302 20.25 -11.78 -14.62
C PRO A 302 20.30 -13.12 -15.34
N ALA A 303 21.36 -13.91 -15.07
CA ALA A 303 21.56 -15.24 -15.64
C ALA A 303 20.53 -16.26 -15.12
N LYS A 304 19.26 -16.17 -15.53
CA LYS A 304 18.27 -17.24 -15.41
C LYS A 304 17.34 -17.21 -16.63
N LYS A 305 17.59 -18.17 -17.53
CA LYS A 305 16.80 -18.56 -18.72
C LYS A 305 15.54 -17.71 -18.95
N VAL A 306 15.67 -16.75 -19.85
CA VAL A 306 14.58 -16.03 -20.49
C VAL A 306 13.79 -17.03 -21.33
N SER A 307 12.50 -17.21 -21.00
CA SER A 307 11.53 -17.78 -21.93
C SER A 307 11.25 -16.71 -22.97
N THR A 308 11.76 -16.95 -24.17
CA THR A 308 11.63 -16.11 -25.36
C THR A 308 10.15 -15.77 -25.64
N GLY A 309 9.82 -14.49 -25.51
CA GLY A 309 8.75 -13.84 -26.25
C GLY A 309 9.37 -12.66 -27.00
N ILE A 310 9.93 -12.96 -28.17
CA ILE A 310 10.40 -12.02 -29.21
C ILE A 310 11.34 -10.92 -28.69
N LEU A 311 12.64 -11.27 -28.59
CA LEU A 311 13.73 -10.30 -28.67
C LEU A 311 14.14 -10.24 -30.14
N ASP A 312 13.74 -9.20 -30.87
CA ASP A 312 14.49 -8.80 -32.07
C ASP A 312 15.75 -8.07 -31.57
N LEU A 313 16.86 -8.80 -31.60
CA LEU A 313 18.19 -8.22 -31.53
C LEU A 313 18.63 -7.99 -32.98
N ASP A 314 18.45 -6.77 -33.47
CA ASP A 314 19.09 -6.37 -34.73
C ASP A 314 20.59 -6.17 -34.50
N ILE A 315 21.35 -6.70 -35.46
CA ILE A 315 22.81 -6.85 -35.56
C ILE A 315 23.53 -5.50 -35.70
#